data_AF-A0AAD6RRU0-F1
#
_entry.id   AF-A0AAD6RRU0-F1
#
_cell.length_a   1.000
_cell.length_b   1.000
_cell.length_c   1.000
_cell.angle_alpha   90.00
_cell.angle_beta   90.00
_cell.angle_gamma   90.00
#
_symmetry.space_group_name_H-M   'P 1'
#
loop_
_entity.id
_entity.type
_entity.pdbx_description
1 polymer ?
#
loop_
_entity_poly.entity_id
_entity_poly.type
_entity_poly.pdbx_seq_one_letter_code
_entity_poly.pdbx_strand_id
1 'polypeptide(L)'
;MLLRSTTSQVSAEEMGIDDYSGIVKRLKSRLILREDSQLGRPVLPPLRLGIILQLKAIGVDITAEQQQNNSINDLISELESHENRRAQQMKSIDGIEKLNRVKIKMAYLEWYKKDCKAKGIGYYDSYKNLNSFSDNDVTKFKKLLTNYWRKLVEDAERKPQKEGASMRETWLYAGTNYRRMVEPLDIAEYYKQKGKRDYQTNGRSKHYILLEQWQKERAEKLAGAPNDKKKQNVAGNLTEDSCFWMNVEEALISCKQLKDGSDVEKQSAREHLSVFEQYVMDEINNYAVSPEIFLEKSSFMNWWKDFQEIIETSHDSPLSGFMKKCRYRQYEKGQF
;
A
#
# COMPACT_ATOMS: atom_id res chain seq x y z
N MET A 1 78.20 27.01 5.17
CA MET A 1 78.75 25.72 4.69
C MET A 1 77.58 24.87 4.22
N LEU A 2 77.63 24.44 2.96
CA LEU A 2 76.54 23.80 2.20
C LEU A 2 76.06 22.47 2.82
N LEU A 3 74.74 22.25 2.88
CA LEU A 3 74.16 20.92 3.04
C LEU A 3 73.46 20.53 1.74
N ARG A 4 74.03 19.49 1.12
CA ARG A 4 73.71 18.94 -0.19
C ARG A 4 72.34 18.29 -0.21
N SER A 5 71.63 18.52 -1.31
CA SER A 5 70.54 17.68 -1.81
C SER A 5 71.10 16.32 -2.26
N THR A 6 70.48 15.24 -1.82
CA THR A 6 70.64 13.89 -2.39
C THR A 6 69.29 13.46 -2.97
N THR A 7 69.14 13.71 -4.27
CA THR A 7 68.18 13.04 -5.14
C THR A 7 68.67 11.61 -5.39
N SER A 8 67.90 10.60 -4.94
CA SER A 8 68.10 9.22 -5.35
C SER A 8 67.30 8.97 -6.62
N GLN A 9 68.00 8.73 -7.73
CA GLN A 9 67.44 8.20 -8.97
C GLN A 9 67.04 6.74 -8.74
N VAL A 10 65.77 6.41 -8.91
CA VAL A 10 65.32 5.02 -9.08
C VAL A 10 65.13 4.80 -10.57
N SER A 11 65.99 3.96 -11.15
CA SER A 11 65.87 3.51 -12.53
C SER A 11 64.64 2.63 -12.70
N ALA A 12 63.90 2.88 -13.76
CA ALA A 12 62.82 2.04 -14.22
C ALA A 12 63.39 0.78 -14.88
N GLU A 13 63.21 -0.38 -14.26
CA GLU A 13 63.15 -1.69 -14.90
C GLU A 13 62.87 -2.74 -13.81
N GLU A 14 61.59 -3.08 -13.61
CA GLU A 14 61.12 -4.44 -13.35
C GLU A 14 59.59 -4.42 -13.15
N MET A 15 58.91 -4.91 -14.17
CA MET A 15 57.48 -5.16 -14.19
C MET A 15 57.21 -6.41 -13.36
N GLY A 16 57.13 -6.25 -12.03
CA GLY A 16 56.87 -7.33 -11.08
C GLY A 16 55.52 -7.15 -10.40
N ILE A 17 54.56 -8.00 -10.75
CA ILE A 17 53.36 -8.25 -9.97
C ILE A 17 53.84 -8.80 -8.61
N ASP A 18 53.98 -7.96 -7.59
CA ASP A 18 53.85 -8.30 -6.16
C ASP A 18 54.34 -7.17 -5.24
N ASP A 19 53.49 -6.18 -4.98
CA ASP A 19 53.51 -5.50 -3.67
C ASP A 19 52.11 -5.00 -3.28
N TYR A 20 51.10 -5.86 -3.42
CA TYR A 20 49.79 -5.58 -2.84
C TYR A 20 49.89 -5.39 -1.32
N SER A 21 50.85 -6.05 -0.67
CA SER A 21 51.15 -5.89 0.76
C SER A 21 51.53 -4.45 1.12
N GLY A 22 52.47 -3.83 0.41
CA GLY A 22 52.90 -2.47 0.63
C GLY A 22 51.88 -1.42 0.18
N ILE A 23 51.06 -1.72 -0.84
CA ILE A 23 49.91 -0.88 -1.21
C ILE A 23 48.85 -0.92 -0.10
N VAL A 24 48.48 -2.09 0.42
CA VAL A 24 47.50 -2.25 1.51
C VAL A 24 47.98 -1.61 2.81
N LYS A 25 49.27 -1.75 3.14
CA LYS A 25 49.87 -1.07 4.30
C LYS A 25 49.82 0.46 4.17
N ARG A 26 50.11 1.00 2.99
CA ARG A 26 50.01 2.44 2.69
C ARG A 26 48.56 2.96 2.71
N LEU A 27 47.61 2.18 2.20
CA LEU A 27 46.19 2.54 2.26
C LEU A 27 45.68 2.54 3.71
N LYS A 28 46.07 1.56 4.52
CA LYS A 28 45.74 1.52 5.96
C LYS A 28 46.28 2.73 6.74
N SER A 29 47.49 3.20 6.43
CA SER A 29 48.07 4.37 7.11
C SER A 29 47.46 5.71 6.65
N ARG A 30 46.99 5.80 5.39
CA ARG A 30 46.36 7.01 4.84
C ARG A 30 44.88 7.19 5.22
N LEU A 31 44.15 6.11 5.50
CA LEU A 31 42.72 6.16 5.85
C LEU A 31 42.41 6.87 7.19
N ILE A 32 43.45 7.25 7.96
CA ILE A 32 43.33 7.87 9.29
C ILE A 32 43.33 9.42 9.23
N LEU A 33 43.50 10.03 8.06
CA LEU A 33 43.41 11.50 7.93
C LEU A 33 41.95 11.96 7.81
N ARG A 34 41.30 12.15 8.95
CA ARG A 34 40.20 13.10 9.07
C ARG A 34 40.85 14.49 9.09
N GLU A 35 41.02 15.09 7.91
CA GLU A 35 41.70 16.37 7.77
C GLU A 35 40.85 17.47 8.42
N ASP A 36 41.33 17.98 9.56
CA ASP A 36 40.88 19.24 10.13
C ASP A 36 41.55 20.39 9.37
N SER A 37 40.73 21.41 9.04
CA SER A 37 41.09 22.77 8.62
C SER A 37 41.13 23.04 7.11
N GLN A 38 40.33 24.01 6.65
CA GLN A 38 40.76 25.40 6.40
C GLN A 38 39.59 26.18 5.77
N LEU A 39 39.21 27.30 6.41
CA LEU A 39 38.28 28.30 5.89
C LEU A 39 38.79 28.85 4.55
N GLY A 40 37.91 28.98 3.55
CA GLY A 40 38.18 29.84 2.38
C GLY A 40 37.85 29.31 0.97
N ARG A 41 37.25 28.12 0.82
CA ARG A 41 36.80 27.63 -0.51
C ARG A 41 35.28 27.77 -0.69
N PRO A 42 34.80 27.99 -1.94
CA PRO A 42 33.37 27.92 -2.22
C PRO A 42 32.80 26.59 -1.73
N VAL A 43 31.62 26.63 -1.10
CA VAL A 43 30.98 25.46 -0.50
C VAL A 43 30.71 24.44 -1.60
N LEU A 44 31.59 23.45 -1.73
CA LEU A 44 31.43 22.36 -2.69
C LEU A 44 30.29 21.44 -2.23
N PRO A 45 29.49 20.88 -3.16
CA PRO A 45 28.48 19.88 -2.83
C PRO A 45 29.08 18.71 -2.04
N PRO A 46 28.39 18.16 -1.01
CA PRO A 46 28.94 17.10 -0.15
C PRO A 46 29.45 15.87 -0.90
N LEU A 47 28.79 15.47 -1.99
CA LEU A 47 29.22 14.35 -2.84
C LEU A 47 30.54 14.64 -3.55
N ARG A 48 30.67 15.82 -4.17
CA ARG A 48 31.89 16.27 -4.84
C ARG A 48 33.06 16.32 -3.88
N LEU A 49 32.83 16.87 -2.69
CA LEU A 49 33.85 16.94 -1.63
C LEU A 49 34.30 15.55 -1.19
N GLY A 50 33.34 14.63 -0.99
CA GLY A 50 33.64 13.24 -0.67
C GLY A 50 34.50 12.54 -1.73
N ILE A 51 34.20 12.74 -3.01
CA ILE A 51 34.98 12.20 -4.13
C ILE A 51 36.40 12.79 -4.15
N ILE A 52 36.54 14.10 -3.97
CA ILE A 52 37.85 14.77 -3.92
C ILE A 52 38.70 14.22 -2.78
N LEU A 53 38.11 14.02 -1.60
CA LEU A 53 38.81 13.44 -0.45
C LEU A 53 39.27 12.00 -0.72
N GLN A 54 38.43 11.18 -1.36
CA GLN A 54 38.79 9.82 -1.74
C GLN A 54 39.92 9.78 -2.77
N LEU A 55 39.89 10.66 -3.78
CA LEU A 55 40.94 10.79 -4.79
C LEU A 55 42.27 11.21 -4.15
N LYS A 56 42.26 12.17 -3.23
CA LYS A 56 43.45 12.56 -2.45
C LYS A 56 43.99 11.40 -1.62
N ALA A 57 43.12 10.64 -0.96
CA ALA A 57 43.52 9.50 -0.12
C ALA A 57 44.26 8.41 -0.92
N ILE A 58 43.87 8.17 -2.18
CA ILE A 58 44.56 7.24 -3.08
C ILE A 58 45.82 7.85 -3.74
N GLY A 59 46.13 9.12 -3.46
CA GLY A 59 47.34 9.80 -3.92
C GLY A 59 47.20 10.56 -5.23
N VAL A 60 45.97 10.91 -5.65
CA VAL A 60 45.77 11.87 -6.73
C VAL A 60 46.04 13.27 -6.18
N ASP A 61 47.13 13.89 -6.62
CA ASP A 61 47.45 15.27 -6.25
C ASP A 61 46.44 16.23 -6.88
N ILE A 62 45.52 16.73 -6.05
CA ILE A 62 44.54 17.75 -6.41
C ILE A 62 44.98 19.05 -5.73
N THR A 63 45.92 19.76 -6.37
CA THR A 63 46.36 21.10 -5.92
C THR A 63 45.31 22.17 -6.26
N ALA A 64 45.40 23.34 -5.61
CA ALA A 64 44.48 24.46 -5.89
C ALA A 64 44.55 24.96 -7.34
N GLU A 65 45.71 24.85 -7.99
CA GLU A 65 45.93 25.24 -9.40
C GLU A 65 45.42 24.17 -10.39
N GLN A 66 45.50 22.88 -10.04
CA GLN A 66 44.96 21.78 -10.86
C GLN A 66 43.42 21.66 -10.81
N GLN A 67 42.73 22.38 -9.92
CA GLN A 67 41.27 22.49 -9.96
C GLN A 67 40.75 23.26 -11.18
N GLN A 68 41.62 23.88 -11.99
CA GLN A 68 41.29 24.43 -13.31
C GLN A 68 41.69 23.50 -14.47
N ASN A 69 42.27 22.32 -14.17
CA ASN A 69 42.64 21.35 -15.19
C ASN A 69 41.41 20.56 -15.62
N ASN A 70 40.96 20.75 -16.88
CA ASN A 70 39.70 20.21 -17.39
C ASN A 70 39.58 18.69 -17.14
N SER A 71 40.67 17.93 -17.32
CA SER A 71 40.66 16.46 -17.17
C SER A 71 40.33 15.97 -15.75
N ILE A 72 40.79 16.66 -14.69
CA ILE A 72 40.48 16.25 -13.30
C ILE A 72 39.04 16.61 -12.94
N ASN A 73 38.55 17.76 -13.39
CA ASN A 73 37.16 18.13 -13.19
C ASN A 73 36.20 17.21 -13.96
N ASP A 74 36.56 16.80 -15.17
CA ASP A 74 35.81 15.84 -15.98
C ASP A 74 35.72 14.48 -15.27
N LEU A 75 36.85 14.00 -14.72
CA LEU A 75 36.89 12.76 -13.92
C LEU A 75 35.99 12.87 -12.67
N ILE A 76 36.06 13.97 -11.93
CA ILE A 76 35.20 14.19 -10.75
C ILE A 76 33.72 14.19 -11.17
N SER A 77 33.37 14.88 -12.25
CA SER A 77 32.00 14.94 -12.76
C SER A 77 31.51 13.59 -13.30
N GLU A 78 32.39 12.76 -13.86
CA GLU A 78 32.07 11.39 -14.28
C GLU A 78 31.82 10.49 -13.07
N LEU A 79 32.65 10.59 -12.03
CA LEU A 79 32.46 9.87 -10.76
C LEU A 79 31.17 10.29 -10.05
N GLU A 80 30.85 11.58 -10.01
CA GLU A 80 29.57 12.08 -9.51
C GLU A 80 28.39 11.48 -10.29
N SER A 81 28.49 11.47 -11.62
CA SER A 81 27.47 10.89 -12.50
C SER A 81 27.35 9.37 -12.29
N HIS A 82 28.45 8.67 -12.07
CA HIS A 82 28.48 7.24 -11.77
C HIS A 82 27.83 6.92 -10.42
N GLU A 83 28.22 7.62 -9.35
CA GLU A 83 27.64 7.45 -8.01
C GLU A 83 26.13 7.76 -8.00
N ASN A 84 25.72 8.83 -8.68
CA ASN A 84 24.31 9.16 -8.83
C ASN A 84 23.54 8.09 -9.61
N ARG A 85 24.09 7.55 -10.71
CA ARG A 85 23.50 6.42 -11.45
C ARG A 85 23.37 5.18 -10.56
N ARG A 86 24.40 4.85 -9.79
CA ARG A 86 24.39 3.71 -8.87
C ARG A 86 23.35 3.88 -7.77
N ALA A 87 23.26 5.06 -7.15
CA ALA A 87 22.26 5.37 -6.13
C ALA A 87 20.83 5.30 -6.70
N GLN A 88 20.61 5.73 -7.95
CA GLN A 88 19.33 5.59 -8.63
C GLN A 88 18.99 4.12 -8.92
N GLN A 89 19.95 3.32 -9.40
CA GLN A 89 19.78 1.87 -9.60
C GLN A 89 19.45 1.16 -8.29
N MET A 90 20.16 1.45 -7.20
CA MET A 90 19.89 0.86 -5.89
C MET A 90 18.50 1.24 -5.34
N LYS A 91 18.08 2.50 -5.52
CA LYS A 91 16.70 2.93 -5.21
C LYS A 91 15.66 2.23 -6.07
N SER A 92 15.97 1.97 -7.34
CA SER A 92 15.10 1.22 -8.25
C SER A 92 14.95 -0.24 -7.80
N ILE A 93 16.06 -0.89 -7.43
CA ILE A 93 16.07 -2.26 -6.88
C ILE A 93 15.27 -2.35 -5.58
N ASP A 94 15.50 -1.44 -4.62
CA ASP A 94 14.71 -1.33 -3.38
C ASP A 94 13.21 -1.11 -3.67
N GLY A 95 12.89 -0.32 -4.69
CA GLY A 95 11.52 -0.15 -5.18
C GLY A 95 10.89 -1.43 -5.73
N ILE A 96 11.63 -2.20 -6.53
CA ILE A 96 11.19 -3.49 -7.09
C ILE A 96 11.00 -4.53 -5.99
N GLU A 97 11.93 -4.62 -5.04
CA GLU A 97 11.82 -5.54 -3.92
C GLU A 97 10.61 -5.21 -3.04
N LYS A 98 10.39 -3.93 -2.72
CA LYS A 98 9.19 -3.47 -2.01
C LYS A 98 7.90 -3.82 -2.75
N LEU A 99 7.86 -3.62 -4.07
CA LEU A 99 6.71 -3.98 -4.89
C LEU A 99 6.45 -5.48 -4.89
N ASN A 100 7.49 -6.31 -5.01
CA ASN A 100 7.35 -7.76 -4.95
C ASN A 100 6.82 -8.22 -3.59
N ARG A 101 7.31 -7.63 -2.49
CA ARG A 101 6.79 -7.90 -1.15
C ARG A 101 5.30 -7.56 -1.04
N VAL A 102 4.87 -6.42 -1.57
CA VAL A 102 3.45 -6.02 -1.60
C VAL A 102 2.61 -7.03 -2.38
N LYS A 103 3.04 -7.42 -3.58
CA LYS A 103 2.34 -8.44 -4.39
C LYS A 103 2.21 -9.77 -3.67
N ILE A 104 3.30 -10.24 -3.05
CA ILE A 104 3.30 -11.47 -2.26
C ILE A 104 2.29 -11.37 -1.11
N LYS A 105 2.25 -10.23 -0.39
CA LYS A 105 1.30 -10.06 0.72
C LYS A 105 -0.16 -9.97 0.26
N MET A 106 -0.42 -9.37 -0.91
CA MET A 106 -1.75 -9.43 -1.53
C MET A 106 -2.16 -10.87 -1.86
N ALA A 107 -1.27 -11.67 -2.45
CA ALA A 107 -1.55 -13.07 -2.77
C ALA A 107 -1.84 -13.92 -1.50
N TYR A 108 -1.15 -13.64 -0.39
CA TYR A 108 -1.47 -14.28 0.89
C TYR A 108 -2.87 -13.90 1.39
N LEU A 109 -3.32 -12.64 1.21
CA LEU A 109 -4.70 -12.25 1.56
C LEU A 109 -5.73 -12.92 0.65
N GLU A 110 -5.45 -13.06 -0.63
CA GLU A 110 -6.31 -13.81 -1.57
C GLU A 110 -6.43 -15.28 -1.17
N TRP A 111 -5.32 -15.91 -0.76
CA TRP A 111 -5.35 -17.29 -0.27
C TRP A 111 -6.13 -17.40 1.04
N TYR A 112 -5.87 -16.51 2.00
CA TYR A 112 -6.64 -16.44 3.24
C TYR A 112 -8.13 -16.30 2.97
N LYS A 113 -8.51 -15.41 2.04
CA LYS A 113 -9.90 -15.22 1.64
C LYS A 113 -10.54 -16.51 1.12
N LYS A 114 -9.83 -17.24 0.26
CA LYS A 114 -10.27 -18.53 -0.27
C LYS A 114 -10.43 -19.59 0.84
N ASP A 115 -9.50 -19.65 1.78
CA ASP A 115 -9.55 -20.58 2.91
C ASP A 115 -10.76 -20.29 3.84
N CYS A 116 -10.99 -19.03 4.18
CA CYS A 116 -12.16 -18.61 4.97
C CYS A 116 -13.49 -18.86 4.25
N LYS A 117 -13.51 -18.70 2.91
CA LYS A 117 -14.68 -19.06 2.08
C LYS A 117 -14.96 -20.57 2.16
N ALA A 118 -13.92 -21.41 2.05
CA ALA A 118 -14.07 -22.86 2.15
C ALA A 118 -14.63 -23.32 3.52
N LYS A 119 -14.35 -22.57 4.59
CA LYS A 119 -14.91 -22.79 5.94
C LYS A 119 -16.35 -22.30 6.12
N GLY A 120 -16.93 -21.65 5.10
CA GLY A 120 -18.28 -21.08 5.15
C GLY A 120 -18.42 -19.86 6.06
N ILE A 121 -17.31 -19.20 6.41
CA ILE A 121 -17.29 -18.04 7.33
C ILE A 121 -17.11 -16.74 6.54
N GLY A 122 -16.23 -16.74 5.54
CA GLY A 122 -15.79 -15.53 4.86
C GLY A 122 -14.68 -14.82 5.64
N TYR A 123 -13.83 -14.12 4.90
CA TYR A 123 -12.57 -13.58 5.44
C TYR A 123 -12.78 -12.41 6.42
N TYR A 124 -13.81 -11.60 6.20
CA TYR A 124 -14.22 -10.52 7.11
C TYR A 124 -14.54 -11.06 8.51
N ASP A 125 -15.50 -11.99 8.58
CA ASP A 125 -15.96 -12.58 9.84
C ASP A 125 -14.89 -13.45 10.50
N SER A 126 -14.08 -14.16 9.72
CA SER A 126 -12.95 -14.93 10.24
C SER A 126 -11.94 -14.02 10.94
N TYR A 127 -11.57 -12.92 10.29
CA TYR A 127 -10.60 -11.96 10.83
C TYR A 127 -11.14 -11.24 12.06
N LYS A 128 -12.41 -10.78 12.02
CA LYS A 128 -13.06 -10.10 13.15
C LYS A 128 -13.03 -10.97 14.41
N ASN A 129 -13.33 -12.25 14.27
CA ASN A 129 -13.42 -13.18 15.39
C ASN A 129 -12.08 -13.81 15.80
N LEU A 130 -11.00 -13.67 15.02
CA LEU A 130 -9.69 -14.30 15.24
C LEU A 130 -9.79 -15.83 15.42
N ASN A 131 -10.52 -16.48 14.52
CA ASN A 131 -10.84 -17.90 14.60
C ASN A 131 -9.66 -18.85 14.31
N SER A 132 -8.48 -18.33 13.91
CA SER A 132 -7.37 -19.16 13.40
C SER A 132 -5.99 -18.56 13.62
N PHE A 133 -4.97 -19.42 13.67
CA PHE A 133 -3.55 -18.98 13.69
C PHE A 133 -3.17 -18.13 12.47
N SER A 134 -3.77 -18.39 11.31
CA SER A 134 -3.60 -17.60 10.09
C SER A 134 -4.00 -16.13 10.28
N ASP A 135 -4.90 -15.81 11.20
CA ASP A 135 -5.35 -14.43 11.43
C ASP A 135 -4.21 -13.55 12.00
N ASN A 136 -3.29 -14.13 12.77
CA ASN A 136 -2.10 -13.42 13.26
C ASN A 136 -1.15 -13.05 12.11
N ASP A 137 -1.01 -13.92 11.12
CA ASP A 137 -0.18 -13.64 9.94
C ASP A 137 -0.86 -12.65 8.99
N VAL A 138 -2.18 -12.74 8.83
CA VAL A 138 -2.99 -11.75 8.11
C VAL A 138 -2.83 -10.36 8.72
N THR A 139 -2.82 -10.24 10.05
CA THR A 139 -2.58 -8.96 10.74
C THR A 139 -1.22 -8.35 10.35
N LYS A 140 -0.16 -9.17 10.27
CA LYS A 140 1.18 -8.73 9.83
C LYS A 140 1.17 -8.30 8.36
N PHE A 141 0.51 -9.06 7.49
CA PHE A 141 0.43 -8.77 6.06
C PHE A 141 -0.36 -7.48 5.81
N LYS A 142 -1.50 -7.33 6.48
CA LYS A 142 -2.30 -6.10 6.51
C LYS A 142 -1.43 -4.89 6.86
N LYS A 143 -0.76 -4.93 8.01
CA LYS A 143 0.09 -3.82 8.48
C LYS A 143 1.17 -3.42 7.47
N LEU A 144 1.82 -4.40 6.82
CA LEU A 144 2.82 -4.13 5.78
C LEU A 144 2.19 -3.41 4.58
N LEU A 145 1.06 -3.92 4.08
CA LEU A 145 0.33 -3.33 2.96
C LEU A 145 -0.14 -1.91 3.29
N THR A 146 -0.73 -1.69 4.45
CA THR A 146 -1.20 -0.36 4.89
C THR A 146 -0.06 0.64 4.97
N ASN A 147 1.08 0.26 5.53
CA ASN A 147 2.24 1.17 5.61
C ASN A 147 2.76 1.55 4.23
N TYR A 148 2.81 0.58 3.30
CA TYR A 148 3.25 0.83 1.93
C TYR A 148 2.30 1.78 1.19
N TRP A 149 1.00 1.47 1.18
CA TRP A 149 0.01 2.24 0.44
C TRP A 149 -0.20 3.63 1.01
N ARG A 150 -0.16 3.77 2.35
CA ARG A 150 -0.24 5.08 3.00
C ARG A 150 0.89 5.99 2.54
N LYS A 151 2.14 5.51 2.60
CA LYS A 151 3.30 6.27 2.14
C LYS A 151 3.19 6.63 0.66
N LEU A 152 2.77 5.68 -0.17
CA LEU A 152 2.63 5.90 -1.61
C LEU A 152 1.57 6.97 -1.92
N VAL A 153 0.43 6.92 -1.22
CA VAL A 153 -0.65 7.91 -1.36
C VAL A 153 -0.21 9.29 -0.86
N GLU A 154 0.48 9.36 0.28
CA GLU A 154 1.06 10.61 0.80
C GLU A 154 2.08 11.24 -0.18
N ASP A 155 2.95 10.41 -0.76
CA ASP A 155 3.91 10.87 -1.77
C ASP A 155 3.21 11.36 -3.05
N ALA A 156 2.15 10.68 -3.48
CA ALA A 156 1.35 11.06 -4.65
C ALA A 156 0.53 12.35 -4.42
N GLU A 157 0.00 12.55 -3.22
CA GLU A 157 -0.72 13.77 -2.84
C GLU A 157 0.23 14.98 -2.80
N ARG A 158 1.42 14.81 -2.22
CA ARG A 158 2.41 15.91 -2.10
C ARG A 158 3.05 16.29 -3.43
N LYS A 159 3.24 15.32 -4.33
CA LYS A 159 3.89 15.49 -5.63
C LYS A 159 3.04 14.83 -6.72
N PRO A 160 1.91 15.47 -7.10
CA PRO A 160 1.08 14.93 -8.17
C PRO A 160 1.90 14.83 -9.46
N GLN A 161 1.71 13.74 -10.21
CA GLN A 161 2.54 13.45 -11.37
C GLN A 161 2.27 14.38 -12.56
N LYS A 162 1.04 14.88 -12.70
CA LYS A 162 0.63 15.93 -13.65
C LYS A 162 -0.47 16.78 -13.00
N GLU A 163 -0.66 18.00 -13.48
CA GLU A 163 -1.86 18.79 -13.15
C GLU A 163 -3.12 17.95 -13.44
N GLY A 164 -3.91 17.68 -12.42
CA GLY A 164 -5.15 16.88 -12.52
C GLY A 164 -4.98 15.36 -12.61
N ALA A 165 -3.78 14.80 -12.43
CA ALA A 165 -3.55 13.35 -12.32
C ALA A 165 -2.57 13.00 -11.18
N SER A 166 -3.13 12.69 -10.01
CA SER A 166 -2.36 12.37 -8.79
C SER A 166 -1.58 11.06 -8.91
N MET A 167 -2.02 10.10 -9.72
CA MET A 167 -1.46 8.73 -9.76
C MET A 167 -1.53 8.06 -11.15
N ARG A 168 -0.55 7.22 -11.50
CA ARG A 168 -0.60 6.43 -12.76
C ARG A 168 -1.71 5.37 -12.68
N GLU A 169 -2.26 5.02 -13.84
CA GLU A 169 -3.30 4.00 -14.00
C GLU A 169 -3.01 2.68 -13.31
N THR A 170 -1.86 2.08 -13.60
CA THR A 170 -1.49 0.77 -13.05
C THR A 170 -1.42 0.80 -11.53
N TRP A 171 -0.95 1.91 -10.96
CA TRP A 171 -0.87 2.10 -9.53
C TRP A 171 -2.25 2.32 -8.91
N LEU A 172 -3.12 3.08 -9.58
CA LEU A 172 -4.50 3.29 -9.12
C LEU A 172 -5.29 1.98 -9.13
N TYR A 173 -5.14 1.16 -10.18
CA TYR A 173 -5.77 -0.18 -10.24
C TYR A 173 -5.30 -1.07 -9.08
N ALA A 174 -3.99 -1.14 -8.84
CA ALA A 174 -3.44 -1.88 -7.70
C ALA A 174 -3.92 -1.31 -6.35
N GLY A 175 -4.05 0.00 -6.24
CA GLY A 175 -4.54 0.70 -5.04
C GLY A 175 -6.02 0.43 -4.77
N THR A 176 -6.85 0.40 -5.81
CA THR A 176 -8.25 -0.03 -5.73
C THR A 176 -8.35 -1.47 -5.26
N ASN A 177 -7.55 -2.39 -5.81
CA ASN A 177 -7.57 -3.79 -5.39
C ASN A 177 -7.13 -3.95 -3.92
N TYR A 178 -6.09 -3.23 -3.51
CA TYR A 178 -5.68 -3.13 -2.11
C TYR A 178 -6.81 -2.62 -1.22
N ARG A 179 -7.44 -1.49 -1.57
CA ARG A 179 -8.55 -0.89 -0.80
C ARG A 179 -9.67 -1.91 -0.60
N ARG A 180 -10.13 -2.55 -1.69
CA ARG A 180 -11.23 -3.53 -1.66
C ARG A 180 -10.90 -4.82 -0.88
N MET A 181 -9.62 -5.18 -0.76
CA MET A 181 -9.17 -6.36 -0.01
C MET A 181 -8.91 -6.05 1.46
N VAL A 182 -8.38 -4.86 1.77
CA VAL A 182 -7.81 -4.56 3.08
C VAL A 182 -8.71 -3.70 3.96
N GLU A 183 -9.42 -2.73 3.40
CA GLU A 183 -10.31 -1.86 4.18
C GLU A 183 -11.41 -2.65 4.93
N PRO A 184 -12.00 -3.72 4.38
CA PRO A 184 -12.87 -4.62 5.15
C PRO A 184 -12.24 -5.17 6.44
N LEU A 185 -10.94 -5.45 6.44
CA LEU A 185 -10.23 -5.94 7.63
C LEU A 185 -9.97 -4.83 8.66
N ASP A 186 -9.82 -3.58 8.21
CA ASP A 186 -9.75 -2.42 9.10
C ASP A 186 -11.12 -2.12 9.73
N ILE A 187 -12.20 -2.26 8.95
CA ILE A 187 -13.59 -2.16 9.44
C ILE A 187 -13.87 -3.24 10.48
N ALA A 188 -13.46 -4.49 10.21
CA ALA A 188 -13.60 -5.60 11.16
C ALA A 188 -12.90 -5.29 12.50
N GLU A 189 -11.68 -4.76 12.47
CA GLU A 189 -10.94 -4.36 13.67
C GLU A 189 -11.60 -3.18 14.40
N TYR A 190 -12.16 -2.23 13.65
CA TYR A 190 -12.86 -1.07 14.20
C TYR A 190 -14.12 -1.48 14.96
N TYR A 191 -15.02 -2.24 14.34
CA TYR A 191 -16.29 -2.66 14.95
C TYR A 191 -16.16 -3.84 15.93
N LYS A 192 -14.99 -4.50 16.00
CA LYS A 192 -14.69 -5.45 17.07
C LYS A 192 -14.67 -4.78 18.46
N GLN A 193 -14.30 -3.50 18.51
CA GLN A 193 -14.27 -2.74 19.76
C GLN A 193 -15.69 -2.32 20.15
N LYS A 194 -16.06 -2.57 21.41
CA LYS A 194 -17.39 -2.20 21.93
C LYS A 194 -17.60 -0.68 21.85
N GLY A 195 -18.78 -0.27 21.39
CA GLY A 195 -19.21 1.14 21.37
C GLY A 195 -18.66 1.98 20.21
N LYS A 196 -17.90 1.41 19.27
CA LYS A 196 -17.50 2.10 18.05
C LYS A 196 -18.68 2.22 17.07
N ARG A 197 -18.81 3.40 16.46
CA ARG A 197 -19.88 3.80 15.52
C ARG A 197 -19.31 4.76 14.48
N ASP A 198 -19.94 4.81 13.31
CA ASP A 198 -19.62 5.76 12.25
C ASP A 198 -18.14 5.65 11.83
N TYR A 199 -17.77 4.49 11.28
CA TYR A 199 -16.43 4.26 10.74
C TYR A 199 -16.07 5.30 9.68
N GLN A 200 -17.04 5.73 8.85
CA GLN A 200 -16.82 6.70 7.78
C GLN A 200 -16.19 8.00 8.31
N THR A 201 -16.71 8.55 9.42
CA THR A 201 -16.19 9.79 10.00
C THR A 201 -15.04 9.54 10.98
N ASN A 202 -15.14 8.50 11.81
CA ASN A 202 -14.28 8.34 13.00
C ASN A 202 -13.15 7.33 12.83
N GLY A 203 -13.23 6.44 11.84
CA GLY A 203 -12.32 5.30 11.68
C GLY A 203 -11.59 5.25 10.34
N ARG A 204 -12.16 5.87 9.30
CA ARG A 204 -11.69 5.72 7.93
C ARG A 204 -10.41 6.49 7.69
N SER A 205 -9.38 5.78 7.27
CA SER A 205 -8.06 6.39 7.04
C SER A 205 -8.03 7.21 5.74
N LYS A 206 -7.39 8.38 5.79
CA LYS A 206 -7.23 9.31 4.65
C LYS A 206 -6.79 8.63 3.35
N HIS A 207 -5.90 7.65 3.43
CA HIS A 207 -5.37 6.99 2.24
C HIS A 207 -6.43 6.18 1.46
N TYR A 208 -7.42 5.60 2.12
CA TYR A 208 -8.54 4.94 1.44
C TYR A 208 -9.46 5.94 0.75
N ILE A 209 -9.75 7.06 1.42
CA ILE A 209 -10.57 8.15 0.89
C ILE A 209 -9.95 8.70 -0.41
N LEU A 210 -8.65 9.00 -0.40
CA LEU A 210 -7.93 9.49 -1.58
C LEU A 210 -7.91 8.46 -2.72
N LEU A 211 -7.66 7.18 -2.42
CA LEU A 211 -7.69 6.12 -3.43
C LEU A 211 -9.07 5.97 -4.08
N GLU A 212 -10.14 6.05 -3.28
CA GLU A 212 -11.51 6.01 -3.79
C GLU A 212 -11.83 7.24 -4.65
N GLN A 213 -11.45 8.43 -4.19
CA GLN A 213 -11.64 9.68 -4.91
C GLN A 213 -10.95 9.65 -6.29
N TRP A 214 -9.66 9.31 -6.33
CA TRP A 214 -8.92 9.24 -7.59
C TRP A 214 -9.49 8.19 -8.56
N GLN A 215 -10.07 7.11 -8.04
CA GLN A 215 -10.77 6.12 -8.85
C GLN A 215 -12.07 6.69 -9.46
N LYS A 216 -12.87 7.42 -8.68
CA LYS A 216 -14.13 8.04 -9.16
C LYS A 216 -13.86 9.10 -10.22
N GLU A 217 -12.94 10.02 -9.96
CA GLU A 217 -12.53 11.07 -10.90
C GLU A 217 -12.06 10.49 -12.25
N ARG A 218 -11.44 9.31 -12.22
CA ARG A 218 -11.04 8.59 -13.42
C ARG A 218 -12.22 7.94 -14.13
N ALA A 219 -13.12 7.28 -13.40
CA ALA A 219 -14.28 6.62 -13.99
C ALA A 219 -15.18 7.64 -14.71
N GLU A 220 -15.37 8.82 -14.13
CA GLU A 220 -16.10 9.94 -14.73
C GLU A 220 -15.46 10.41 -16.05
N LYS A 221 -14.13 10.50 -16.10
CA LYS A 221 -13.38 10.86 -17.31
C LYS A 221 -13.45 9.79 -18.42
N LEU A 222 -13.76 8.54 -18.07
CA LEU A 222 -13.76 7.39 -18.98
C LEU A 222 -15.16 6.90 -19.33
N ALA A 223 -16.21 7.68 -19.03
CA ALA A 223 -17.61 7.27 -19.18
C ALA A 223 -17.88 6.58 -20.54
N GLY A 224 -17.94 5.25 -20.47
CA GLY A 224 -18.22 4.33 -21.56
C GLY A 224 -19.25 3.31 -21.11
N ALA A 225 -19.88 2.64 -22.07
CA ALA A 225 -21.08 1.82 -21.88
C ALA A 225 -20.98 0.80 -20.72
N PRO A 226 -22.12 0.47 -20.07
CA PRO A 226 -22.18 -0.57 -19.05
C PRO A 226 -21.55 -1.86 -19.56
N ASN A 227 -20.55 -2.37 -18.86
CA ASN A 227 -19.82 -3.55 -19.30
C ASN A 227 -20.46 -4.79 -18.65
N ASP A 228 -21.18 -5.59 -19.44
CA ASP A 228 -21.80 -6.86 -19.02
C ASP A 228 -20.80 -7.91 -18.49
N LYS A 229 -19.49 -7.62 -18.57
CA LYS A 229 -18.41 -8.43 -18.01
C LYS A 229 -18.56 -8.71 -16.51
N LYS A 230 -19.28 -7.87 -15.74
CA LYS A 230 -19.47 -8.09 -14.29
C LYS A 230 -20.21 -9.40 -14.00
N LYS A 231 -21.13 -9.82 -14.87
CA LYS A 231 -21.89 -11.07 -14.73
C LYS A 231 -21.05 -12.33 -14.99
N GLN A 232 -19.94 -12.21 -15.71
CA GLN A 232 -19.15 -13.37 -16.17
C GLN A 232 -18.27 -14.00 -15.07
N ASN A 233 -17.95 -13.28 -13.98
CA ASN A 233 -17.06 -13.79 -12.92
C ASN A 233 -17.43 -13.29 -11.51
N VAL A 234 -18.71 -13.37 -11.15
CA VAL A 234 -19.22 -12.90 -9.85
C VAL A 234 -18.49 -13.57 -8.67
N ALA A 235 -18.23 -14.87 -8.77
CA ALA A 235 -17.61 -15.67 -7.71
C ALA A 235 -16.19 -15.21 -7.34
N GLY A 236 -15.45 -14.61 -8.28
CA GLY A 236 -14.08 -14.12 -8.07
C GLY A 236 -14.00 -12.63 -7.71
N ASN A 237 -15.11 -11.88 -7.80
CA ASN A 237 -15.09 -10.43 -7.63
C ASN A 237 -14.97 -10.03 -6.15
N LEU A 238 -14.15 -9.00 -5.91
CA LEU A 238 -14.19 -8.24 -4.66
C LEU A 238 -15.37 -7.27 -4.69
N THR A 239 -15.97 -7.04 -3.53
CA THR A 239 -17.00 -6.02 -3.37
C THR A 239 -16.46 -4.66 -3.82
N GLU A 240 -17.23 -3.94 -4.64
CA GLU A 240 -16.79 -2.70 -5.25
C GLU A 240 -16.70 -1.57 -4.23
N ASP A 241 -17.71 -1.48 -3.36
CA ASP A 241 -17.73 -0.68 -2.15
C ASP A 241 -16.94 -1.37 -1.04
N SER A 242 -15.76 -0.81 -0.72
CA SER A 242 -14.92 -1.35 0.34
C SER A 242 -15.46 -1.05 1.75
N CYS A 243 -16.42 -0.11 1.87
CA CYS A 243 -17.14 0.20 3.10
C CYS A 243 -18.42 -0.63 3.27
N PHE A 244 -18.72 -1.59 2.39
CA PHE A 244 -19.91 -2.44 2.50
C PHE A 244 -20.10 -3.02 3.92
N TRP A 245 -19.03 -3.53 4.52
CA TRP A 245 -19.11 -4.13 5.86
C TRP A 245 -19.40 -3.11 6.96
N MET A 246 -19.04 -1.83 6.80
CA MET A 246 -19.45 -0.80 7.74
C MET A 246 -20.97 -0.64 7.74
N ASN A 247 -21.58 -0.64 6.55
CA ASN A 247 -23.04 -0.54 6.43
C ASN A 247 -23.73 -1.75 7.09
N VAL A 248 -23.17 -2.95 6.95
CA VAL A 248 -23.66 -4.16 7.64
C VAL A 248 -23.58 -4.03 9.16
N GLU A 249 -22.48 -3.50 9.70
CA GLU A 249 -22.32 -3.32 11.16
C GLU A 249 -23.30 -2.30 11.71
N GLU A 250 -23.49 -1.16 11.03
CA GLU A 250 -24.49 -0.17 11.44
C GLU A 250 -25.91 -0.75 11.36
N ALA A 251 -26.21 -1.56 10.33
CA ALA A 251 -27.50 -2.24 10.20
C ALA A 251 -27.74 -3.27 11.33
N LEU A 252 -26.71 -4.04 11.73
CA LEU A 252 -26.77 -4.93 12.90
C LEU A 252 -27.06 -4.15 14.19
N ILE A 253 -26.49 -2.95 14.32
CA ILE A 253 -26.74 -2.09 15.48
C ILE A 253 -28.16 -1.52 15.44
N SER A 254 -28.66 -1.15 14.26
CA SER A 254 -30.07 -0.76 14.09
C SER A 254 -31.03 -1.88 14.47
N CYS A 255 -30.74 -3.14 14.12
CA CYS A 255 -31.56 -4.28 14.56
C CYS A 255 -31.62 -4.39 16.10
N LYS A 256 -30.51 -4.16 16.80
CA LYS A 256 -30.49 -4.13 18.28
C LYS A 256 -31.28 -2.96 18.85
N GLN A 257 -31.17 -1.78 18.23
CA GLN A 257 -31.96 -0.61 18.61
C GLN A 257 -33.47 -0.83 18.39
N LEU A 258 -33.86 -1.60 17.36
CA LEU A 258 -35.26 -1.99 17.18
C LEU A 258 -35.79 -2.91 18.29
N LYS A 259 -34.96 -3.84 18.76
CA LYS A 259 -35.32 -4.78 19.84
C LYS A 259 -35.39 -4.05 21.21
N ASP A 260 -34.38 -3.26 21.54
CA ASP A 260 -34.15 -2.77 22.92
C ASP A 260 -34.21 -1.24 23.10
N GLY A 261 -34.37 -0.46 22.02
CA GLY A 261 -34.29 1.00 22.05
C GLY A 261 -35.59 1.74 22.45
N SER A 262 -35.46 3.03 22.68
CA SER A 262 -36.58 3.97 22.84
C SER A 262 -37.38 4.14 21.54
N ASP A 263 -38.59 4.70 21.59
CA ASP A 263 -39.43 4.87 20.39
C ASP A 263 -38.77 5.74 19.31
N VAL A 264 -38.01 6.76 19.72
CA VAL A 264 -37.25 7.63 18.80
C VAL A 264 -36.13 6.83 18.13
N GLU A 265 -35.35 6.07 18.91
CA GLU A 265 -34.27 5.22 18.37
C GLU A 265 -34.81 4.13 17.45
N LYS A 266 -35.96 3.55 17.79
CA LYS A 266 -36.66 2.57 16.95
C LYS A 266 -37.04 3.19 15.62
N GLN A 267 -37.60 4.40 15.60
CA GLN A 267 -37.97 5.06 14.37
C GLN A 267 -36.75 5.32 13.47
N SER A 268 -35.68 5.89 14.01
CA SER A 268 -34.44 6.10 13.24
C SER A 268 -33.81 4.80 12.75
N ALA A 269 -33.89 3.72 13.54
CA ALA A 269 -33.39 2.41 13.15
C ALA A 269 -34.20 1.79 11.99
N ARG A 270 -35.54 1.97 11.97
CA ARG A 270 -36.37 1.51 10.83
C ARG A 270 -36.01 2.23 9.54
N GLU A 271 -35.83 3.54 9.60
CA GLU A 271 -35.45 4.36 8.45
C GLU A 271 -34.08 3.94 7.92
N HIS A 272 -33.09 3.78 8.80
CA HIS A 272 -31.76 3.32 8.42
C HIS A 272 -31.78 1.93 7.77
N LEU A 273 -32.55 0.99 8.32
CA LEU A 273 -32.67 -0.35 7.77
C LEU A 273 -33.35 -0.38 6.39
N SER A 274 -34.37 0.46 6.17
CA SER A 274 -35.01 0.62 4.85
C SER A 274 -34.01 1.11 3.79
N VAL A 275 -33.20 2.12 4.14
CA VAL A 275 -32.12 2.61 3.26
C VAL A 275 -31.07 1.52 3.01
N PHE A 276 -30.71 0.76 4.04
CA PHE A 276 -29.74 -0.32 3.92
C PHE A 276 -30.24 -1.46 3.02
N GLU A 277 -31.52 -1.87 3.12
CA GLU A 277 -32.10 -2.87 2.22
C GLU A 277 -32.03 -2.44 0.76
N GLN A 278 -32.37 -1.18 0.46
CA GLN A 278 -32.29 -0.63 -0.89
C GLN A 278 -30.85 -0.63 -1.40
N TYR A 279 -29.91 -0.14 -0.60
CA TYR A 279 -28.48 -0.14 -0.92
C TYR A 279 -27.96 -1.55 -1.25
N VAL A 280 -28.27 -2.55 -0.42
CA VAL A 280 -27.84 -3.94 -0.66
C VAL A 280 -28.44 -4.48 -1.95
N MET A 281 -29.72 -4.21 -2.21
CA MET A 281 -30.35 -4.66 -3.44
C MET A 281 -29.72 -4.03 -4.68
N ASP A 282 -29.36 -2.74 -4.62
CA ASP A 282 -28.68 -2.05 -5.71
C ASP A 282 -27.28 -2.63 -5.98
N GLU A 283 -26.52 -2.96 -4.92
CA GLU A 283 -25.24 -3.65 -5.05
C GLU A 283 -25.38 -5.05 -5.69
N ILE A 284 -26.44 -5.80 -5.34
CA ILE A 284 -26.74 -7.11 -5.92
C ILE A 284 -27.13 -6.97 -7.40
N ASN A 285 -28.03 -6.05 -7.74
CA ASN A 285 -28.47 -5.83 -9.13
C ASN A 285 -27.31 -5.44 -10.05
N ASN A 286 -26.34 -4.70 -9.51
CA ASN A 286 -25.15 -4.26 -10.23
C ASN A 286 -23.99 -5.28 -10.24
N TYR A 287 -24.18 -6.46 -9.63
CA TYR A 287 -23.12 -7.45 -9.46
C TYR A 287 -21.86 -6.88 -8.78
N ALA A 288 -22.07 -5.90 -7.89
CA ALA A 288 -21.03 -5.11 -7.26
C ALA A 288 -20.57 -5.69 -5.92
N VAL A 289 -21.31 -6.66 -5.36
CA VAL A 289 -20.98 -7.32 -4.08
C VAL A 289 -20.49 -8.75 -4.25
N SER A 290 -19.46 -9.13 -3.48
CA SER A 290 -18.93 -10.49 -3.50
C SER A 290 -19.94 -11.50 -2.93
N PRO A 291 -20.12 -12.70 -3.54
CA PRO A 291 -21.03 -13.73 -3.02
C PRO A 291 -20.71 -14.21 -1.59
N GLU A 292 -19.53 -13.91 -1.07
CA GLU A 292 -19.14 -14.26 0.30
C GLU A 292 -20.04 -13.63 1.38
N ILE A 293 -20.76 -12.55 1.05
CA ILE A 293 -21.74 -11.98 1.98
C ILE A 293 -22.86 -12.97 2.28
N PHE A 294 -23.14 -13.94 1.39
CA PHE A 294 -24.21 -14.92 1.56
C PHE A 294 -23.74 -16.23 2.23
N LEU A 295 -22.50 -16.28 2.72
CA LEU A 295 -22.04 -17.43 3.50
C LEU A 295 -22.83 -17.53 4.80
N GLU A 296 -23.19 -18.75 5.20
CA GLU A 296 -24.13 -19.02 6.30
C GLU A 296 -23.74 -18.34 7.62
N LYS A 297 -22.43 -18.23 7.90
CA LYS A 297 -21.88 -17.65 9.13
C LYS A 297 -21.45 -16.19 8.97
N SER A 298 -21.76 -15.55 7.84
CA SER A 298 -21.38 -14.16 7.60
C SER A 298 -22.17 -13.20 8.49
N SER A 299 -21.60 -12.04 8.80
CA SER A 299 -22.32 -10.99 9.54
C SER A 299 -23.55 -10.47 8.78
N PHE A 300 -23.51 -10.48 7.44
CA PHE A 300 -24.68 -10.12 6.63
C PHE A 300 -25.82 -11.15 6.76
N MET A 301 -25.51 -12.45 6.75
CA MET A 301 -26.53 -13.48 6.96
C MET A 301 -27.07 -13.49 8.38
N ASN A 302 -26.27 -13.11 9.37
CA ASN A 302 -26.74 -12.90 10.73
C ASN A 302 -27.68 -11.70 10.83
N TRP A 303 -27.31 -10.57 10.20
CA TRP A 303 -28.19 -9.41 10.08
C TRP A 303 -29.53 -9.79 9.45
N TRP A 304 -29.51 -10.55 8.35
CA TRP A 304 -30.73 -10.98 7.68
C TRP A 304 -31.64 -11.81 8.59
N LYS A 305 -31.09 -12.75 9.38
CA LYS A 305 -31.85 -13.53 10.36
C LYS A 305 -32.48 -12.64 11.43
N ASP A 306 -31.69 -11.75 12.05
CA ASP A 306 -32.18 -10.80 13.05
C ASP A 306 -33.28 -9.90 12.50
N PHE A 307 -33.09 -9.40 11.27
CA PHE A 307 -34.04 -8.54 10.59
C PHE A 307 -35.35 -9.25 10.29
N GLN A 308 -35.30 -10.51 9.85
CA GLN A 308 -36.49 -11.35 9.63
C GLN A 308 -37.28 -11.64 10.91
N GLU A 309 -36.61 -11.77 12.05
CA GLU A 309 -37.29 -11.94 13.35
C GLU A 309 -38.03 -10.67 13.78
N ILE A 310 -37.45 -9.50 13.50
CA ILE A 310 -37.99 -8.20 13.93
C ILE A 310 -39.18 -7.78 13.07
N ILE A 311 -39.10 -8.02 11.77
CA ILE A 311 -40.09 -7.54 10.83
C ILE A 311 -41.03 -8.69 10.48
N GLU A 312 -42.24 -8.61 11.04
CA GLU A 312 -43.33 -9.56 10.82
C GLU A 312 -43.50 -9.92 9.34
N THR A 313 -44.13 -11.07 9.08
CA THR A 313 -44.27 -11.72 7.76
C THR A 313 -44.81 -10.86 6.61
N SER A 314 -45.32 -9.66 6.87
CA SER A 314 -45.91 -8.73 5.89
C SER A 314 -44.92 -7.77 5.22
N HIS A 315 -43.65 -7.70 5.66
CA HIS A 315 -42.65 -6.84 4.98
C HIS A 315 -42.20 -7.44 3.65
N ASP A 316 -42.62 -6.77 2.59
CA ASP A 316 -42.29 -7.09 1.21
C ASP A 316 -41.33 -6.03 0.67
N SER A 317 -40.08 -6.43 0.48
CA SER A 317 -39.02 -5.62 -0.11
C SER A 317 -38.37 -6.43 -1.23
N PRO A 318 -37.81 -5.80 -2.27
CA PRO A 318 -37.09 -6.53 -3.32
C PRO A 318 -36.01 -7.46 -2.77
N LEU A 319 -35.29 -7.01 -1.73
CA LEU A 319 -34.30 -7.80 -1.03
C LEU A 319 -34.93 -8.98 -0.28
N SER A 320 -36.07 -8.77 0.40
CA SER A 320 -36.75 -9.85 1.11
C SER A 320 -37.24 -10.95 0.18
N GLY A 321 -37.79 -10.57 -0.98
CA GLY A 321 -38.14 -11.51 -2.04
C GLY A 321 -36.95 -12.27 -2.60
N PHE A 322 -35.80 -11.61 -2.78
CA PHE A 322 -34.54 -12.21 -3.21
C PHE A 322 -34.02 -13.25 -2.22
N MET A 323 -33.97 -12.88 -0.94
CA MET A 323 -33.44 -13.71 0.15
C MET A 323 -34.36 -14.89 0.47
N LYS A 324 -35.68 -14.68 0.59
CA LYS A 324 -36.68 -15.75 0.86
C LYS A 324 -36.70 -16.82 -0.24
N LYS A 325 -36.48 -16.43 -1.51
CA LYS A 325 -36.40 -17.35 -2.66
C LYS A 325 -35.02 -17.97 -2.87
N CYS A 326 -34.06 -17.70 -1.98
CA CYS A 326 -32.67 -18.17 -2.07
C CYS A 326 -31.98 -17.84 -3.41
N ARG A 327 -32.32 -16.70 -4.02
CA ARG A 327 -31.80 -16.29 -5.33
C ARG A 327 -30.29 -15.99 -5.32
N TYR A 328 -29.70 -15.77 -4.14
CA TYR A 328 -28.24 -15.66 -3.97
C TYR A 328 -27.47 -16.89 -4.47
N ARG A 329 -28.10 -18.08 -4.56
CA ARG A 329 -27.48 -19.27 -5.18
C ARG A 329 -27.31 -19.16 -6.70
N GLN A 330 -28.18 -18.39 -7.35
CA GLN A 330 -28.09 -18.06 -8.78
C GLN A 330 -27.16 -16.87 -9.02
N TYR A 331 -27.15 -15.92 -8.08
CA TYR A 331 -26.25 -14.77 -8.10
C TYR A 331 -24.77 -15.16 -8.22
N GLU A 332 -24.29 -16.14 -7.42
CA GLU A 332 -22.90 -16.59 -7.50
C GLU A 332 -22.53 -17.15 -8.89
N LYS A 333 -23.52 -17.66 -9.65
CA LYS A 333 -23.36 -18.18 -11.01
C LYS A 333 -23.49 -17.11 -12.10
N GLY A 334 -23.78 -15.86 -11.74
CA GLY A 334 -24.06 -14.79 -12.71
C GLY A 334 -25.40 -14.93 -13.43
N GLN A 335 -26.34 -15.68 -12.86
CA GLN A 335 -27.62 -16.06 -13.48
C GLN A 335 -28.83 -15.31 -12.88
N PHE A 336 -28.58 -14.22 -12.18
CA PHE A 336 -29.58 -13.40 -11.48
C PHE A 336 -30.05 -12.19 -12.30
#